data_AF-A0A0G1WHL2-F1
#
_entry.id   AF-A0A0G1WHL2-F1
#
_cell.length_a   1.000
_cell.length_b   1.000
_cell.length_c   1.000
_cell.angle_alpha   90.00
_cell.angle_beta   90.00
_cell.angle_gamma   90.00
#
_symmetry.space_group_name_H-M   'P 1'
#
loop_
_entity.id
_entity.type
_entity.pdbx_description
1 polymer ?
#
loop_
_entity_poly.entity_id
_entity_poly.type
_entity_poly.pdbx_seq_one_letter_code
_entity_poly.pdbx_strand_id
1 'polypeptide(L)'
;MHEGWEPYFERWIAEAEEKDKLEGEKEINQLDSQTQETEIKLNRLLDGYLDQVIEPEIYKQKKNELFEEKLMLEEKKSQISKNGTVWLEPMREFVNCALQAQKIARAKDNCHDLSVMAKKVGSNFFLMNRRHSANLNYAFAALSAEAGAASCAPTAFAISKMVGPEGFEPSTNSLKGYCSAVEL
;
A
#
# COMPACT_ATOMS: atom_id res chain seq x y z
N MET A 1 12.24 -15.55 31.64
CA MET A 1 12.69 -14.99 30.36
C MET A 1 11.55 -15.19 29.38
N HIS A 2 10.83 -14.15 28.98
CA HIS A 2 9.80 -14.31 27.96
C HIS A 2 10.50 -14.71 26.65
N GLU A 3 10.14 -15.87 26.10
CA GLU A 3 10.49 -16.23 24.73
C GLU A 3 10.17 -15.03 23.83
N GLY A 4 11.16 -14.58 23.06
CA GLY A 4 11.00 -13.44 22.17
C GLY A 4 9.91 -13.74 21.14
N TRP A 5 9.17 -12.72 20.72
CA TRP A 5 8.19 -12.81 19.63
C TRP A 5 8.86 -13.00 18.25
N GLU A 6 10.16 -12.69 18.15
CA GLU A 6 10.99 -12.80 16.96
C GLU A 6 10.92 -14.16 16.24
N PRO A 7 11.15 -15.32 16.90
CA PRO A 7 11.02 -16.64 16.25
C PRO A 7 9.61 -16.96 15.77
N TYR A 8 8.57 -16.42 16.42
CA TYR A 8 7.19 -16.58 15.95
C TYR A 8 6.97 -15.77 14.66
N PHE A 9 7.51 -14.55 14.61
CA PHE A 9 7.40 -13.69 13.44
C PHE A 9 8.12 -14.27 12.22
N GLU A 10 9.33 -14.81 12.38
CA GLU A 10 10.04 -15.44 11.27
C GLU A 10 9.28 -16.65 10.68
N ARG A 11 8.68 -17.47 11.56
CA ARG A 11 7.79 -18.56 11.10
C ARG A 11 6.58 -18.03 10.36
N TRP A 12 5.97 -16.98 10.88
CA TRP A 12 4.79 -16.36 10.28
C TRP A 12 5.11 -15.73 8.92
N ILE A 13 6.26 -15.07 8.74
CA ILE A 13 6.68 -14.59 7.42
C ILE A 13 6.87 -15.75 6.45
N ALA A 14 7.57 -16.81 6.87
CA ALA A 14 7.81 -17.96 6.00
C ALA A 14 6.49 -18.58 5.53
N GLU A 15 5.49 -18.69 6.42
CA GLU A 15 4.16 -19.17 6.06
C GLU A 15 3.41 -18.18 5.15
N ALA A 16 3.53 -16.87 5.39
CA ALA A 16 2.92 -15.84 4.55
C ALA A 16 3.52 -15.84 3.14
N GLU A 17 4.84 -16.00 3.01
CA GLU A 17 5.54 -16.08 1.74
C GLU A 17 5.09 -17.29 0.91
N GLU A 18 4.95 -18.46 1.55
CA GLU A 18 4.45 -19.65 0.86
C GLU A 18 2.97 -19.51 0.48
N LYS A 19 2.14 -18.90 1.32
CA LYS A 19 0.74 -18.62 0.97
C LYS A 19 0.62 -17.64 -0.20
N ASP A 20 1.41 -16.58 -0.20
CA ASP A 20 1.42 -15.57 -1.25
C ASP A 20 1.89 -16.15 -2.60
N LYS A 21 2.91 -17.02 -2.60
CA LYS A 21 3.31 -17.80 -3.78
C LYS A 21 2.17 -18.67 -4.29
N LEU A 22 1.53 -19.44 -3.41
CA LEU A 22 0.41 -20.32 -3.78
C LEU A 22 -0.80 -19.54 -4.30
N GLU A 23 -1.08 -18.37 -3.73
CA GLU A 23 -2.17 -17.50 -4.17
C GLU A 23 -1.84 -16.86 -5.53
N GLY A 24 -0.62 -16.35 -5.70
CA GLY A 24 -0.13 -15.86 -6.99
C GLY A 24 -0.17 -16.92 -8.09
N GLU A 25 0.25 -18.16 -7.80
CA GLU A 25 0.15 -19.28 -8.75
C GLU A 25 -1.31 -19.59 -9.13
N LYS A 26 -2.24 -19.59 -8.15
CA LYS A 26 -3.67 -19.79 -8.42
C LYS A 26 -4.24 -18.67 -9.30
N GLU A 27 -3.91 -17.42 -9.00
CA GLU A 27 -4.36 -16.27 -9.79
C GLU A 27 -3.81 -16.33 -11.22
N ILE A 28 -2.54 -16.69 -11.38
CA ILE A 28 -1.91 -16.85 -12.70
C ILE A 28 -2.61 -17.96 -13.49
N ASN A 29 -2.87 -19.12 -12.87
CA ASN A 29 -3.58 -20.23 -13.52
C ASN A 29 -5.01 -19.84 -13.93
N GLN A 30 -5.70 -19.03 -13.11
CA GLN A 30 -7.01 -18.51 -13.43
C GLN A 30 -6.96 -17.54 -14.62
N LEU A 31 -5.98 -16.62 -14.65
CA LEU A 31 -5.76 -15.71 -15.78
C LEU A 31 -5.39 -16.45 -17.06
N ASP A 32 -4.60 -17.53 -16.97
CA ASP A 32 -4.26 -18.37 -18.12
C ASP A 32 -5.49 -19.08 -18.68
N SER A 33 -6.39 -19.56 -17.81
CA SER A 33 -7.67 -20.14 -18.23
C SER A 33 -8.55 -19.10 -18.94
N GLN A 34 -8.65 -17.88 -18.40
CA GLN A 34 -9.37 -16.78 -19.04
C GLN A 34 -8.76 -16.39 -20.38
N THR A 35 -7.43 -16.37 -20.49
CA THR A 35 -6.72 -16.09 -21.74
C THR A 35 -7.07 -17.14 -22.80
N GLN A 36 -7.03 -18.43 -22.46
CA GLN A 36 -7.44 -19.52 -23.36
C GLN A 36 -8.90 -19.39 -23.82
N GLU A 37 -9.81 -19.02 -22.91
CA GLU A 37 -11.21 -18.77 -23.27
C GLU A 37 -11.35 -17.60 -24.26
N THR A 38 -10.59 -16.51 -24.06
CA THR A 38 -10.59 -15.37 -25.01
C THR A 38 -10.03 -15.78 -26.37
N GLU A 39 -9.01 -16.63 -26.42
CA GLU A 39 -8.45 -17.16 -27.67
C GLU A 39 -9.44 -18.08 -28.40
N ILE A 40 -10.16 -18.93 -27.68
CA ILE A 40 -11.23 -19.76 -28.27
C ILE A 40 -12.34 -18.87 -28.86
N LYS A 41 -12.76 -17.80 -28.15
CA LYS A 41 -13.74 -16.84 -28.66
C LYS A 41 -13.24 -16.13 -29.91
N LEU A 42 -11.95 -15.75 -29.95
CA LEU A 42 -11.33 -15.11 -31.10
C LEU A 42 -11.30 -16.04 -32.32
N ASN A 43 -10.96 -17.32 -32.13
CA ASN A 43 -10.98 -18.33 -33.18
C ASN A 43 -12.41 -18.57 -33.70
N ARG A 44 -13.40 -18.69 -32.81
CA ARG A 44 -14.80 -18.83 -33.21
C ARG A 44 -15.33 -17.60 -33.96
N LEU A 45 -14.88 -16.40 -33.58
CA LEU A 45 -15.21 -15.15 -34.29
C LEU A 45 -14.62 -15.14 -35.70
N LEU A 46 -13.39 -15.64 -35.87
CA LEU A 46 -12.74 -15.82 -37.17
C LEU A 46 -13.52 -16.82 -38.04
N ASP A 47 -13.87 -17.98 -37.50
CA ASP A 47 -14.62 -19.01 -38.24
C ASP A 47 -15.98 -18.48 -38.71
N GLY A 48 -16.73 -17.78 -37.85
CA GLY A 48 -18.02 -17.17 -38.22
C GLY A 48 -17.92 -16.05 -39.27
N TYR A 49 -16.77 -15.37 -39.35
CA TYR A 49 -16.48 -14.41 -40.43
C TYR A 49 -16.17 -15.12 -41.75
N LEU A 50 -15.41 -16.22 -41.71
CA LEU A 50 -15.10 -17.03 -42.90
C LEU A 50 -16.36 -17.67 -43.51
N ASP A 51 -17.31 -18.08 -42.68
CA ASP A 51 -18.61 -18.61 -43.10
C ASP A 51 -19.58 -17.52 -43.61
N GLN A 52 -19.15 -16.25 -43.70
CA GLN A 52 -19.94 -15.08 -44.11
C GLN A 52 -21.19 -14.81 -43.24
N VAL A 53 -21.23 -15.37 -42.03
CA VAL A 53 -22.34 -15.15 -41.08
C VAL A 53 -22.22 -13.78 -40.39
N ILE A 54 -21.03 -13.18 -40.41
CA ILE A 54 -20.71 -11.95 -39.68
C ILE A 54 -20.29 -10.85 -40.65
N GLU A 55 -20.89 -9.67 -40.50
CA GLU A 55 -20.56 -8.49 -41.28
C GLU A 55 -19.17 -7.92 -40.90
N PRO A 56 -18.36 -7.41 -41.86
CA PRO A 56 -16.97 -7.02 -41.59
C PRO A 56 -16.81 -5.93 -40.51
N GLU A 57 -17.80 -5.07 -40.35
CA GLU A 57 -17.78 -3.97 -39.39
C GLU A 57 -17.99 -4.47 -37.95
N ILE A 58 -18.92 -5.41 -37.76
CA ILE A 58 -19.19 -6.08 -36.47
C ILE A 58 -17.97 -6.93 -36.06
N TYR A 59 -17.35 -7.63 -37.02
CA TYR A 59 -16.14 -8.40 -36.78
C TYR A 59 -14.99 -7.52 -36.25
N LYS A 60 -14.75 -6.34 -36.85
CA LYS A 60 -13.70 -5.41 -36.41
C LYS A 60 -13.93 -4.91 -34.99
N GLN A 61 -15.16 -4.54 -34.66
CA GLN A 61 -15.50 -4.07 -33.30
C GLN A 61 -15.27 -5.18 -32.26
N LYS A 62 -15.83 -6.37 -32.49
CA LYS A 62 -15.68 -7.50 -31.56
C LYS A 62 -14.25 -8.02 -31.45
N LYS A 63 -13.47 -7.95 -32.53
CA LYS A 63 -12.05 -8.27 -32.48
C LYS A 63 -11.29 -7.30 -31.58
N ASN A 64 -11.53 -5.99 -31.69
CA ASN A 64 -10.85 -5.00 -30.86
C ASN A 64 -11.21 -5.17 -29.39
N GLU A 65 -12.49 -5.36 -29.05
CA GLU A 65 -12.93 -5.63 -27.67
C GLU A 65 -12.20 -6.85 -27.06
N LEU A 66 -12.19 -7.99 -27.77
CA LEU A 66 -11.51 -9.20 -27.30
C LEU A 66 -9.98 -9.05 -27.21
N PHE A 67 -9.39 -8.21 -28.07
CA PHE A 67 -7.95 -7.97 -28.06
C PHE A 67 -7.55 -7.06 -26.90
N GLU A 68 -8.36 -6.05 -26.58
CA GLU A 68 -8.19 -5.21 -25.39
C GLU A 68 -8.34 -6.04 -24.12
N GLU A 69 -9.34 -6.92 -24.04
CA GLU A 69 -9.49 -7.87 -22.92
C GLU A 69 -8.25 -8.76 -22.75
N LYS A 70 -7.72 -9.32 -23.83
CA LYS A 70 -6.47 -10.11 -23.78
C LYS A 70 -5.28 -9.29 -23.27
N LEU A 71 -5.13 -8.05 -23.77
CA LEU A 71 -4.05 -7.16 -23.33
C LEU A 71 -4.16 -6.85 -21.83
N MET A 72 -5.37 -6.60 -21.34
CA MET A 72 -5.62 -6.35 -19.91
C MET A 72 -5.30 -7.58 -19.05
N LEU A 73 -5.61 -8.79 -19.52
CA LEU A 73 -5.27 -10.04 -18.83
C LEU A 73 -3.74 -10.26 -18.76
N GLU A 74 -3.02 -10.02 -19.86
CA GLU A 74 -1.56 -10.10 -19.91
C GLU A 74 -0.90 -9.05 -18.99
N GLU A 75 -1.41 -7.83 -18.98
CA GLU A 75 -0.92 -6.79 -18.09
C GLU A 75 -1.12 -7.19 -16.62
N LYS A 76 -2.31 -7.68 -16.27
CA LYS A 76 -2.61 -8.16 -14.91
C LYS A 76 -1.69 -9.30 -14.49
N LYS A 77 -1.40 -10.25 -15.39
CA LYS A 77 -0.42 -11.32 -15.14
C LYS A 77 0.98 -10.77 -14.87
N SER A 78 1.40 -9.76 -15.65
CA SER A 78 2.69 -9.09 -15.46
C SER A 78 2.77 -8.33 -14.13
N GLN A 79 1.64 -7.74 -13.69
CA GLN A 79 1.55 -7.04 -12.41
C GLN A 79 1.65 -8.00 -11.23
N ILE A 80 0.97 -9.14 -11.27
CA ILE A 80 1.05 -10.16 -10.20
C ILE A 80 2.47 -10.69 -10.06
N SER A 81 3.13 -11.00 -11.19
CA SER A 81 4.52 -11.46 -11.18
C SER A 81 5.50 -10.43 -10.61
N LYS A 82 5.24 -9.14 -10.80
CA LYS A 82 6.07 -8.06 -10.25
C LYS A 82 5.75 -7.72 -8.79
N ASN A 83 4.49 -7.86 -8.39
CA ASN A 83 3.99 -7.32 -7.12
C ASN A 83 3.85 -8.35 -5.99
N GLY A 84 3.79 -9.66 -6.28
CA GLY A 84 3.45 -10.70 -5.29
C GLY A 84 4.19 -10.52 -3.95
N THR A 85 5.51 -10.43 -3.98
CA THR A 85 6.32 -10.41 -2.74
C THR A 85 6.77 -9.02 -2.28
N VAL A 86 6.30 -7.94 -2.89
CA VAL A 86 6.84 -6.58 -2.65
C VAL A 86 6.57 -6.10 -1.23
N TRP A 87 5.50 -6.57 -0.58
CA TRP A 87 5.12 -6.14 0.77
C TRP A 87 5.93 -6.83 1.89
N LEU A 88 6.54 -7.99 1.62
CA LEU A 88 7.29 -8.76 2.60
C LEU A 88 8.58 -8.06 3.04
N GLU A 89 9.27 -7.42 2.10
CA GLU A 89 10.55 -6.75 2.38
C GLU A 89 10.38 -5.54 3.33
N PRO A 90 9.46 -4.58 3.06
CA PRO A 90 9.13 -3.51 4.02
C PRO A 90 8.70 -4.05 5.39
N MET A 91 8.05 -5.20 5.44
CA MET A 91 7.62 -5.81 6.69
C MET A 91 8.79 -6.38 7.49
N ARG A 92 9.75 -7.02 6.82
CA ARG A 92 11.01 -7.47 7.44
C ARG A 92 11.80 -6.28 7.99
N GLU A 93 11.93 -5.21 7.20
CA GLU A 93 12.57 -3.97 7.65
C GLU A 93 11.89 -3.37 8.88
N PHE A 94 10.56 -3.36 8.89
CA PHE A 94 9.77 -2.87 10.01
C PHE A 94 10.06 -3.64 11.31
N VAL A 95 10.05 -4.98 11.25
CA VAL A 95 10.34 -5.80 12.44
C VAL A 95 11.78 -5.65 12.89
N ASN A 96 12.73 -5.60 11.97
CA ASN A 96 14.12 -5.31 12.30
C ASN A 96 14.24 -3.96 13.02
N CYS A 97 13.51 -2.94 12.56
CA CYS A 97 13.44 -1.66 13.26
C CYS A 97 12.86 -1.81 14.68
N ALA A 98 11.76 -2.56 14.85
CA ALA A 98 11.15 -2.79 16.17
C ALA A 98 12.12 -3.49 17.15
N LEU A 99 12.86 -4.50 16.68
CA LEU A 99 13.87 -5.20 17.47
C LEU A 99 15.01 -4.27 17.90
N GLN A 100 15.48 -3.39 16.99
CA GLN A 100 16.49 -2.39 17.33
C GLN A 100 15.97 -1.35 18.33
N ALA A 101 14.74 -0.85 18.15
CA ALA A 101 14.11 0.05 19.11
C ALA A 101 14.06 -0.57 20.51
N GLN A 102 13.68 -1.84 20.62
CA GLN A 102 13.62 -2.54 21.91
C GLN A 102 15.01 -2.61 22.58
N LYS A 103 16.08 -2.86 21.81
CA LYS A 103 17.45 -2.89 22.33
C LYS A 103 17.91 -1.52 22.78
N ILE A 104 17.69 -0.49 21.96
CA ILE A 104 18.07 0.90 22.24
C ILE A 104 17.32 1.43 23.47
N ALA A 105 16.02 1.16 23.59
CA ALA A 105 15.21 1.63 24.71
C ALA A 105 15.59 1.01 26.06
N ARG A 106 16.15 -0.21 26.08
CA ARG A 106 16.60 -0.89 27.30
C ARG A 106 18.04 -0.57 27.68
N ALA A 107 18.83 -0.05 26.76
CA ALA A 107 20.22 0.26 26.98
C ALA A 107 20.37 1.58 27.76
N LYS A 108 21.38 1.64 28.63
CA LYS A 108 21.62 2.79 29.52
C LYS A 108 22.37 3.89 28.77
N ASP A 109 22.01 5.15 29.01
CA ASP A 109 22.69 6.35 28.50
C ASP A 109 22.69 6.55 26.96
N ASN A 110 21.69 5.99 26.27
CA ASN A 110 21.57 6.03 24.80
C ASN A 110 20.64 7.14 24.27
N CYS A 111 20.74 8.36 24.80
CA CYS A 111 19.84 9.45 24.40
C CYS A 111 19.97 9.82 22.91
N HIS A 112 21.17 9.69 22.35
CA HIS A 112 21.44 9.96 20.95
C HIS A 112 20.71 8.95 20.04
N ASP A 113 20.89 7.66 20.29
CA ASP A 113 20.27 6.60 19.50
C ASP A 113 18.74 6.60 19.62
N LEU A 114 18.22 6.93 20.81
CA LEU A 114 16.78 7.15 21.00
C LEU A 114 16.26 8.29 20.12
N SER A 115 17.00 9.40 20.02
CA SER A 115 16.61 10.53 19.16
C SER A 115 16.62 10.16 17.68
N VAL A 116 17.60 9.35 17.25
CA VAL A 116 17.70 8.85 15.87
C VAL A 116 16.54 7.90 15.56
N MET A 117 16.24 6.99 16.48
CA MET A 117 15.14 6.04 16.32
C MET A 117 13.78 6.75 16.31
N ALA A 118 13.57 7.74 17.17
CA ALA A 118 12.36 8.55 17.18
C ALA A 118 12.14 9.22 15.81
N LYS A 119 13.17 9.85 15.24
CA LYS A 119 13.12 10.46 13.89
C LYS A 119 12.81 9.46 12.77
N LYS A 120 13.23 8.20 12.93
CA LYS A 120 12.94 7.13 11.96
C LYS A 120 11.48 6.66 12.05
N VAL A 121 10.93 6.61 13.26
CA VAL A 121 9.58 6.13 13.56
C VAL A 121 8.51 7.18 13.24
N GLY A 122 8.82 8.46 13.41
CA GLY A 122 7.88 9.54 13.15
C GLY A 122 8.54 10.90 12.96
N SER A 123 7.70 11.87 12.57
CA SER A 123 8.04 13.25 12.30
C SER A 123 7.12 14.19 13.09
N ASN A 124 7.39 15.51 13.03
CA ASN A 124 6.52 16.55 13.58
C ASN A 124 6.19 16.35 15.08
N PHE A 125 7.25 16.21 15.88
CA PHE A 125 7.13 16.14 17.34
C PHE A 125 6.66 17.48 17.90
N PHE A 126 5.50 17.48 18.52
CA PHE A 126 4.88 18.67 19.09
C PHE A 126 4.55 18.43 20.56
N LEU A 127 4.77 19.46 21.39
CA LEU A 127 4.48 19.42 22.81
C LEU A 127 3.43 20.49 23.13
N MET A 128 2.25 20.06 23.60
CA MET A 128 1.16 20.95 23.98
C MET A 128 0.53 20.47 25.28
N ASN A 129 0.29 21.37 26.22
CA ASN A 129 -0.37 21.05 27.50
C ASN A 129 0.26 19.85 28.23
N ARG A 130 1.59 19.77 28.26
CA ARG A 130 2.38 18.65 28.82
C ARG A 130 2.13 17.29 28.15
N ARG A 131 1.50 17.27 26.98
CA ARG A 131 1.32 16.09 26.13
C ARG A 131 2.21 16.19 24.92
N HIS A 132 2.90 15.11 24.61
CA HIS A 132 3.73 14.98 23.41
C HIS A 132 2.93 14.24 22.33
N SER A 133 2.89 14.79 21.12
CA SER A 133 2.27 14.21 19.94
C SER A 133 3.28 14.13 18.81
N ALA A 134 3.19 13.09 17.98
CA ALA A 134 4.05 12.90 16.81
C ALA A 134 3.23 12.36 15.66
N ASN A 135 3.60 12.73 14.44
CA ASN A 135 3.08 12.11 13.23
C ASN A 135 3.92 10.87 12.93
N LEU A 136 3.39 9.71 13.27
CA LEU A 136 4.08 8.43 13.04
C LEU A 136 4.06 8.07 11.56
N ASN A 137 5.14 7.47 11.06
CA ASN A 137 5.14 6.88 9.73
C ASN A 137 4.11 5.75 9.67
N TYR A 138 3.52 5.52 8.48
CA TYR A 138 2.34 4.66 8.29
C TYR A 138 2.40 3.31 9.03
N ALA A 139 3.54 2.61 8.92
CA ALA A 139 3.73 1.31 9.58
C ALA A 139 3.64 1.39 11.12
N PHE A 140 4.17 2.45 11.73
CA PHE A 140 4.13 2.64 13.18
C PHE A 140 2.81 3.27 13.64
N ALA A 141 2.20 4.11 12.80
CA ALA A 141 0.89 4.71 13.05
C ALA A 141 -0.19 3.61 13.19
N ALA A 142 -0.18 2.63 12.29
CA ALA A 142 -1.10 1.49 12.32
C ALA A 142 -1.05 0.70 13.63
N LEU A 143 0.12 0.59 14.26
CA LEU A 143 0.30 -0.10 15.55
C LEU A 143 0.00 0.77 16.77
N SER A 144 0.17 2.09 16.64
CA SER A 144 -0.16 3.05 17.70
C SER A 144 -1.67 3.28 17.84
N ALA A 145 -2.46 2.82 16.88
CA ALA A 145 -3.91 2.84 16.95
C ALA A 145 -4.36 2.01 18.16
N GLU A 146 -5.09 2.66 19.07
CA GLU A 146 -5.58 2.06 20.30
C GLU A 146 -6.35 0.77 19.98
N ALA A 147 -6.11 -0.30 20.75
CA ALA A 147 -6.60 -1.66 20.48
C ALA A 147 -8.13 -1.81 20.31
N GLY A 148 -8.91 -0.75 20.55
CA GLY A 148 -10.34 -0.68 20.21
C GLY A 148 -10.65 -0.47 18.73
N ALA A 149 -9.70 0.00 17.91
CA ALA A 149 -9.92 0.28 16.48
C ALA A 149 -9.88 -0.97 15.59
N ALA A 150 -9.22 -2.06 16.01
CA ALA A 150 -9.08 -3.29 15.25
C ALA A 150 -10.37 -4.14 15.14
N SER A 151 -11.45 -3.75 15.85
CA SER A 151 -12.74 -4.44 15.81
C SER A 151 -13.70 -3.92 14.72
N CYS A 152 -13.38 -2.78 14.08
CA CYS A 152 -14.19 -2.23 13.01
C CYS A 152 -13.61 -2.66 11.65
N ALA A 153 -14.39 -3.38 10.85
CA ALA A 153 -14.07 -3.62 9.45
C ALA A 153 -13.77 -2.26 8.77
N PRO A 154 -12.67 -2.15 8.00
CA PRO A 154 -12.28 -0.89 7.40
C PRO A 154 -13.35 -0.47 6.39
N THR A 155 -14.13 0.53 6.76
CA THR A 155 -15.06 1.20 5.84
C THR A 155 -14.29 2.24 5.05
N ALA A 156 -14.66 2.47 3.79
CA ALA A 156 -14.00 3.44 2.89
C ALA A 156 -13.81 4.84 3.53
N PHE A 157 -14.70 5.22 4.45
CA PHE A 157 -14.63 6.47 5.21
C PHE A 157 -13.51 6.51 6.26
N ALA A 158 -13.16 5.38 6.87
CA ALA A 158 -12.07 5.28 7.86
C ALA A 158 -10.69 5.44 7.20
N ILE A 159 -10.54 4.95 5.96
CA ILE A 159 -9.34 5.13 5.15
C ILE A 159 -9.17 6.60 4.76
N SER A 160 -10.25 7.26 4.33
CA SER A 160 -10.25 8.68 3.94
C SER A 160 -9.88 9.63 5.08
N LYS A 161 -10.25 9.32 6.33
CA LYS A 161 -9.98 10.19 7.49
C LYS A 161 -8.52 10.11 7.99
N MET A 162 -7.74 9.13 7.53
CA MET A 162 -6.30 9.04 7.80
C MET A 162 -5.45 9.88 6.85
N VAL A 163 -6.03 10.43 5.78
CA VAL A 163 -5.37 11.39 4.91
C VAL A 163 -5.80 12.79 5.37
N GLY A 164 -4.96 13.45 6.17
CA GLY A 164 -5.10 14.88 6.37
C GLY A 164 -4.94 15.60 5.03
N PRO A 165 -5.76 16.62 4.71
CA PRO A 165 -5.59 17.40 3.50
C PRO A 165 -4.41 18.35 3.71
N GLU A 166 -3.19 17.87 3.54
CA GLU A 166 -2.01 18.75 3.51
C GLU A 166 -1.56 18.94 2.07
N GLY A 167 -2.06 20.03 1.48
CA GLY A 167 -1.43 20.65 0.33
C GLY A 167 -0.01 21.10 0.70
N PHE A 168 0.91 20.88 -0.22
CA PHE A 168 2.24 21.47 -0.22
C PHE A 168 2.11 23.00 -0.26
N GLU A 169 2.23 23.67 0.89
CA GLU A 169 2.87 24.99 1.04
C GLU A 169 2.78 25.47 2.51
N PRO A 170 3.85 26.01 3.12
CA PRO A 170 3.77 26.62 4.43
C PRO A 170 3.00 27.94 4.37
N SER A 171 2.04 28.14 5.28
CA SER A 171 1.28 29.38 5.40
C SER A 171 2.21 30.56 5.74
N THR A 172 2.33 31.51 4.82
CA THR A 172 3.00 32.78 5.10
C THR A 172 2.08 33.65 5.94
N ASN A 173 2.49 33.94 7.18
CA ASN A 173 1.81 34.92 8.02
C ASN A 173 2.01 36.31 7.40
N SER A 174 1.01 36.81 6.68
CA SER A 174 0.94 38.20 6.25
C SER A 174 0.89 39.09 7.49
N LEU A 175 1.95 39.89 7.69
CA LEU A 175 1.97 40.96 8.68
C LEU A 175 0.86 41.95 8.34
N LYS A 176 -0.17 41.96 9.18
CA LYS A 176 -1.27 42.91 9.14
C LYS A 176 -0.73 44.29 9.55
N GLY A 177 -0.24 45.06 8.59
CA GLY A 177 0.21 46.43 8.78
C GLY A 177 -0.97 47.33 9.17
N TYR A 178 -0.96 47.83 10.40
CA TYR A 178 -1.70 49.02 10.79
C TYR A 178 -0.90 50.25 10.32
N CYS A 179 -1.36 50.93 9.28
CA CYS A 179 -0.94 52.30 8.98
C CYS A 179 -2.14 53.22 9.19
N SER A 180 -2.15 53.92 10.32
CA SER A 180 -3.03 55.05 10.59
C SER A 180 -2.49 56.26 9.84
N ALA A 181 -3.29 56.84 8.94
CA ALA A 181 -3.04 58.16 8.39
C ALA A 181 -3.50 59.21 9.41
N VAL A 182 -2.58 60.05 9.90
CA VAL A 182 -2.90 61.39 10.44
C VAL A 182 -1.77 62.33 10.02
N GLU A 183 -2.16 63.38 9.31
CA GLU A 183 -1.36 64.54 8.90
C GLU A 183 -0.99 65.40 10.12
N LEU A 184 0.29 65.78 10.21
CA LEU A 184 0.83 67.15 10.30
C LEU A 184 2.31 67.09 10.71
#